data_AF-A0A6J5DML0-F1
#
_entry.id   AF-A0A6J5DML0-F1
#
_cell.length_a   1.000
_cell.length_b   1.000
_cell.length_c   1.000
_cell.angle_alpha   90.00
_cell.angle_beta   90.00
_cell.angle_gamma   90.00
#
_symmetry.space_group_name_H-M   'P 1'
#
loop_
_entity.id
_entity.type
_entity.pdbx_description
1 polymer ?
#
loop_
_entity_poly.entity_id
_entity_poly.type
_entity_poly.pdbx_seq_one_letter_code
_entity_poly.pdbx_strand_id
1 'polypeptide(L)'
;MTTSRKKTRPDAQKQKQRLATPSRPTREEAEDAVRVLLRWAGDDPRREGLIDTPARVVRAYEEFFAGYEVDPRDILARTFSEVDGYDEMIVLKDIRFESYCEHHMVPIIGRAHVAYLPEHRVVGISKLARLVDAFAKRLQIQEKMTVQIADTLNEVLQPKGVGVILEAAHQCMSTRGVHKAGAAMVTSRMLGTFRTDPSTRREFLSIVGGSSSVIVKNT
;
A
#
# COMPACT_ATOMS: atom_id res chain seq x y z
N MET A 1 41.24 22.67 47.08
CA MET A 1 40.63 23.81 46.38
C MET A 1 40.55 23.49 44.88
N THR A 2 39.59 22.66 44.46
CA THR A 2 38.34 23.07 43.79
C THR A 2 38.50 24.14 42.71
N THR A 3 38.46 23.73 41.43
CA THR A 3 37.50 24.29 40.45
C THR A 3 37.23 23.26 39.35
N SER A 4 36.02 22.73 39.38
CA SER A 4 35.36 21.98 38.31
C SER A 4 35.02 22.93 37.15
N ARG A 5 35.40 22.58 35.91
CA ARG A 5 34.84 23.19 34.69
C ARG A 5 33.88 22.20 34.04
N LYS A 6 32.59 22.34 34.36
CA LYS A 6 31.49 21.76 33.60
C LYS A 6 31.52 22.36 32.19
N LYS A 7 31.80 21.54 31.18
CA LYS A 7 31.42 21.84 29.78
C LYS A 7 29.92 21.61 29.66
N THR A 8 29.15 22.69 29.67
CA THR A 8 27.76 22.72 29.25
C THR A 8 27.69 22.36 27.77
N ARG A 9 26.94 21.30 27.44
CA ARG A 9 26.59 20.93 26.06
C ARG A 9 25.48 21.87 25.60
N PRO A 10 25.55 22.50 24.41
CA PRO A 10 24.43 23.28 23.91
C PRO A 10 23.27 22.36 23.54
N ASP A 11 22.19 22.56 24.31
CA ASP A 11 20.76 22.37 24.05
C ASP A 11 20.32 21.77 22.70
N ALA A 12 19.69 20.60 22.80
CA ALA A 12 18.27 20.38 22.53
C ALA A 12 17.54 21.34 21.57
N GLN A 13 18.07 21.56 20.37
CA GLN A 13 17.32 22.15 19.24
C GLN A 13 17.56 21.34 17.96
N LYS A 14 17.31 20.03 18.01
CA LYS A 14 16.86 19.32 16.81
C LYS A 14 15.38 19.63 16.62
N GLN A 15 15.10 20.82 16.08
CA GLN A 15 13.82 21.09 15.42
C GLN A 15 13.65 20.02 14.34
N LYS A 16 12.84 19.01 14.63
CA LYS A 16 12.17 18.20 13.61
C LYS A 16 11.33 19.19 12.81
N GLN A 17 11.91 19.78 11.76
CA GLN A 17 11.13 20.33 10.66
C GLN A 17 10.33 19.15 10.09
N ARG A 18 9.12 18.94 10.62
CA ARG A 18 8.05 18.30 9.85
C ARG A 18 7.90 19.21 8.64
N LEU A 19 8.43 18.78 7.50
CA LEU A 19 8.16 19.42 6.21
C LEU A 19 6.64 19.63 6.16
N ALA A 20 6.22 20.89 6.18
CA ALA A 20 4.81 21.24 6.07
C ALA A 20 4.29 20.61 4.79
N THR A 21 3.28 19.75 4.91
CA THR A 21 2.62 19.18 3.74
C THR A 21 2.08 20.37 2.93
N PRO A 22 2.41 20.50 1.64
CA PRO A 22 1.86 21.58 0.83
C PRO A 22 0.33 21.53 0.91
N SER A 23 -0.30 22.69 1.06
CA SER A 23 -1.76 22.80 1.11
C SER A 23 -2.35 22.20 -0.16
N ARG A 24 -3.37 21.33 -0.03
CA ARG A 24 -4.06 20.77 -1.19
C ARG A 24 -4.74 21.89 -1.97
N PRO A 25 -4.65 21.91 -3.31
CA PRO A 25 -5.36 22.88 -4.12
C PRO A 25 -6.87 22.67 -3.99
N THR A 26 -7.63 23.69 -4.37
CA THR A 26 -9.07 23.60 -4.53
C THR A 26 -9.44 22.64 -5.67
N ARG A 27 -10.71 22.18 -5.67
CA ARG A 27 -11.23 21.36 -6.77
C ARG A 27 -11.17 22.10 -8.11
N GLU A 28 -11.48 23.39 -8.12
CA GLU A 28 -11.46 24.22 -9.33
C GLU A 28 -10.06 24.28 -9.95
N GLU A 29 -9.03 24.55 -9.14
CA GLU A 29 -7.63 24.55 -9.59
C GLU A 29 -7.20 23.18 -10.16
N ALA A 30 -7.65 22.08 -9.55
CA ALA A 30 -7.36 20.74 -10.05
C ALA A 30 -8.06 20.46 -11.39
N GLU A 31 -9.32 20.88 -11.56
CA GLU A 31 -10.03 20.77 -12.83
C GLU A 31 -9.38 21.63 -13.92
N ASP A 32 -8.94 22.84 -13.59
CA ASP A 32 -8.22 23.72 -14.51
C ASP A 32 -6.89 23.11 -14.96
N ALA A 33 -6.16 22.44 -14.07
CA ALA A 33 -4.97 21.68 -14.43
C ALA A 33 -5.30 20.58 -15.46
N VAL A 34 -6.42 19.86 -15.31
CA VAL A 34 -6.85 18.87 -16.30
C VAL A 34 -7.20 19.53 -17.64
N ARG A 35 -7.85 20.69 -17.65
CA ARG A 35 -8.11 21.47 -18.88
C ARG A 35 -6.81 21.85 -19.59
N VAL A 36 -5.77 22.22 -18.83
CA VAL A 36 -4.43 22.48 -19.37
C VAL A 36 -3.85 21.21 -20.02
N LEU A 37 -3.91 20.06 -19.33
CA LEU A 37 -3.41 18.79 -19.86
C LEU A 37 -4.13 18.35 -21.14
N LEU A 38 -5.44 18.56 -21.23
CA LEU A 38 -6.21 18.27 -22.45
C LEU A 38 -5.74 19.10 -23.64
N ARG A 39 -5.56 20.41 -23.45
CA ARG A 39 -5.01 21.29 -24.50
C ARG A 39 -3.58 20.91 -24.86
N TRP A 40 -2.76 20.57 -23.86
CA TRP A 40 -1.39 20.14 -24.07
C TRP A 40 -1.29 18.84 -24.89
N ALA A 41 -2.25 17.92 -24.70
CA ALA A 41 -2.37 16.71 -25.49
C ALA A 41 -2.85 16.97 -26.94
N GLY A 42 -3.30 18.19 -27.26
CA GLY A 42 -3.73 18.61 -28.60
C GLY A 42 -5.24 18.53 -28.84
N ASP A 43 -6.07 18.37 -27.81
CA ASP A 43 -7.53 18.28 -27.93
C ASP A 43 -8.23 19.58 -27.43
N ASP A 44 -9.49 19.80 -27.83
CA ASP A 44 -10.29 20.96 -27.42
C ASP A 44 -11.18 20.60 -26.20
N PRO A 45 -10.93 21.16 -25.00
CA PRO A 45 -11.75 20.88 -23.82
C PRO A 45 -13.22 21.28 -23.95
N ARG A 46 -13.58 22.09 -24.96
CA ARG A 46 -14.96 22.55 -25.19
C ARG A 46 -15.80 21.57 -26.02
N ARG A 47 -15.20 20.53 -26.61
CA ARG A 47 -15.98 19.53 -27.35
C ARG A 47 -16.85 18.73 -26.39
N GLU A 48 -18.03 18.31 -26.85
CA GLU A 48 -19.06 17.62 -26.05
C GLU A 48 -18.47 16.54 -25.12
N GLY A 49 -17.61 15.67 -25.65
CA GLY A 49 -17.01 14.58 -24.87
C GLY A 49 -16.03 15.02 -23.76
N LEU A 50 -15.50 16.24 -23.78
CA LEU A 50 -14.48 16.72 -22.84
C LEU A 50 -14.95 17.78 -21.85
N ILE A 51 -16.12 18.40 -22.05
CA ILE A 51 -16.65 19.46 -21.17
C ILE A 51 -16.58 19.04 -19.70
N ASP A 52 -17.04 17.82 -19.40
CA ASP A 52 -17.06 17.26 -18.04
C ASP A 52 -15.84 16.40 -17.69
N THR A 53 -14.88 16.23 -18.60
CA THR A 53 -13.66 15.44 -18.34
C THR A 53 -12.88 15.94 -17.12
N PRO A 54 -12.64 17.26 -16.94
CA PRO A 54 -11.98 17.76 -15.74
C PRO A 54 -12.62 17.27 -14.44
N ALA A 55 -13.94 17.45 -14.31
CA ALA A 55 -14.68 17.03 -13.13
C ALA A 55 -14.66 15.50 -12.94
N ARG A 56 -14.76 14.71 -14.03
CA ARG A 56 -14.64 13.25 -13.98
C ARG A 56 -13.25 12.80 -13.53
N VAL A 57 -12.18 13.43 -14.03
CA VAL A 57 -10.79 13.11 -13.65
C VAL A 57 -10.54 13.42 -12.19
N VAL A 58 -10.98 14.58 -11.69
CA VAL A 58 -10.81 14.93 -10.27
C VAL A 58 -11.57 13.96 -9.37
N ARG A 59 -12.81 13.57 -9.72
CA ARG A 59 -13.55 12.54 -8.98
C ARG A 59 -12.84 11.18 -8.98
N ALA A 60 -12.26 10.77 -10.11
CA ALA A 60 -11.48 9.55 -10.17
C ALA A 60 -10.24 9.62 -9.26
N TYR A 61 -9.56 10.78 -9.18
CA TYR A 61 -8.40 10.96 -8.32
C TYR A 61 -8.75 10.88 -6.83
N GLU A 62 -9.94 11.32 -6.43
CA GLU A 62 -10.43 11.13 -5.06
C GLU A 62 -10.54 9.64 -4.70
N GLU A 63 -11.02 8.81 -5.63
CA GLU A 63 -11.08 7.35 -5.43
C GLU A 63 -9.68 6.70 -5.46
N PHE A 64 -8.87 7.06 -6.46
CA PHE A 64 -7.54 6.49 -6.68
C PHE A 64 -6.59 6.78 -5.52
N PHE A 65 -6.77 7.91 -4.85
CA PHE A 65 -5.91 8.40 -3.79
C PHE A 65 -6.60 8.51 -2.42
N ALA A 66 -7.76 7.84 -2.27
CA ALA A 66 -8.53 7.81 -1.02
C ALA A 66 -7.72 7.28 0.18
N GLY A 67 -6.69 6.47 -0.07
CA GLY A 67 -5.83 5.90 0.96
C GLY A 67 -5.03 6.94 1.74
N TYR A 68 -4.86 8.18 1.27
CA TYR A 68 -4.23 9.25 2.05
C TYR A 68 -5.11 9.75 3.21
N GLU A 69 -6.43 9.59 3.13
CA GLU A 69 -7.38 9.99 4.19
C GLU A 69 -7.54 8.92 5.27
N VAL A 70 -6.88 7.76 5.11
CA VAL A 70 -7.01 6.61 6.00
C VAL A 70 -5.69 6.37 6.72
N ASP A 71 -5.72 6.30 8.06
CA ASP A 71 -4.61 5.74 8.83
C ASP A 71 -4.68 4.20 8.77
N PRO A 72 -3.68 3.53 8.18
CA PRO A 72 -3.63 2.08 8.09
C PRO A 72 -3.63 1.37 9.46
N ARG A 73 -3.17 2.04 10.53
CA ARG A 73 -3.15 1.47 11.89
C ARG A 73 -4.56 1.32 12.47
N ASP A 74 -5.43 2.29 12.22
CA ASP A 74 -6.82 2.28 12.72
C ASP A 74 -7.64 1.13 12.12
N ILE A 75 -7.30 0.70 10.92
CA ILE A 75 -7.92 -0.47 10.27
C ILE A 75 -7.72 -1.71 11.14
N LEU A 76 -6.53 -1.87 11.72
CA LEU A 76 -6.10 -3.03 12.50
C LEU A 76 -6.40 -2.91 14.00
N ALA A 77 -6.95 -1.79 14.47
CA ALA A 77 -7.13 -1.51 15.89
C ALA A 77 -8.07 -2.50 16.62
N ARG A 78 -9.02 -3.13 15.90
CA ARG A 78 -9.90 -4.16 16.47
C ARG A 78 -9.32 -5.54 16.20
N THR A 79 -8.82 -6.16 17.26
CA THR A 79 -8.32 -7.54 17.25
C THR A 79 -9.18 -8.44 18.12
N PHE A 80 -9.16 -9.73 17.82
CA PHE A 80 -9.81 -10.78 18.59
C PHE A 80 -8.72 -11.58 19.33
N SER A 81 -8.96 -11.83 20.62
CA SER A 81 -8.12 -12.69 21.46
C SER A 81 -8.76 -14.07 21.70
N GLU A 82 -10.07 -14.20 21.48
CA GLU A 82 -10.80 -15.46 21.53
C GLU A 82 -10.63 -16.22 20.20
N VAL A 83 -9.53 -16.94 20.08
CA VAL A 83 -9.23 -17.79 18.91
C VAL A 83 -8.96 -19.24 19.28
N ASP A 84 -9.45 -19.70 20.43
CA ASP A 84 -9.28 -21.08 20.93
C ASP A 84 -7.83 -21.59 20.86
N GLY A 85 -6.86 -20.70 21.09
CA GLY A 85 -5.43 -21.02 21.06
C GLY A 85 -4.83 -21.20 19.66
N TYR A 86 -5.52 -20.79 18.59
CA TYR A 86 -5.02 -20.90 17.21
C TYR A 86 -3.65 -20.23 17.05
N ASP A 87 -2.62 -21.04 16.81
CA ASP A 87 -1.22 -20.65 16.72
C ASP A 87 -0.58 -20.99 15.36
N GLU A 88 -1.40 -21.36 14.38
CA GLU A 88 -1.01 -21.74 13.02
C GLU A 88 -0.96 -20.54 12.06
N MET A 89 -0.35 -20.73 10.89
CA MET A 89 -0.25 -19.69 9.87
C MET A 89 -1.64 -19.24 9.37
N ILE A 90 -1.87 -17.92 9.32
CA ILE A 90 -3.05 -17.33 8.69
C ILE A 90 -2.60 -16.69 7.37
N VAL A 91 -3.25 -17.07 6.26
CA VAL A 91 -2.95 -16.55 4.92
C VAL A 91 -4.21 -16.04 4.25
N LEU A 92 -4.22 -14.77 3.86
CA LEU A 92 -5.17 -14.22 2.90
C LEU A 92 -4.44 -13.98 1.57
N LYS A 93 -4.73 -14.82 0.57
CA LYS A 93 -4.13 -14.77 -0.76
C LYS A 93 -5.09 -14.20 -1.81
N ASP A 94 -4.52 -13.76 -2.93
CA ASP A 94 -5.27 -13.26 -4.10
C ASP A 94 -6.12 -12.00 -3.80
N ILE A 95 -5.64 -11.14 -2.90
CA ILE A 95 -6.26 -9.83 -2.63
C ILE A 95 -5.97 -8.93 -3.83
N ARG A 96 -6.95 -8.79 -4.73
CA ARG A 96 -6.81 -7.92 -5.89
C ARG A 96 -6.64 -6.47 -5.43
N PHE A 97 -5.68 -5.75 -5.99
CA PHE A 97 -5.47 -4.33 -5.72
C PHE A 97 -5.21 -3.53 -7.01
N GLU A 98 -5.55 -2.24 -6.99
CA GLU A 98 -5.01 -1.24 -7.92
C GLU A 98 -4.31 -0.13 -7.15
N SER A 99 -3.11 0.19 -7.62
CA SER A 99 -2.33 1.33 -7.18
C SER A 99 -1.87 2.15 -8.39
N TYR A 100 -1.09 3.21 -8.16
CA TYR A 100 -0.67 4.13 -9.20
C TYR A 100 0.81 4.44 -9.01
N CYS A 101 1.61 4.17 -10.03
CA CYS A 101 3.05 4.41 -10.00
C CYS A 101 3.33 5.89 -9.78
N GLU A 102 4.02 6.26 -8.70
CA GLU A 102 4.27 7.67 -8.37
C GLU A 102 5.07 8.42 -9.44
N HIS A 103 5.85 7.72 -10.26
CA HIS A 103 6.65 8.30 -11.34
C HIS A 103 5.84 8.75 -12.55
N HIS A 104 4.70 8.09 -12.82
CA HIS A 104 3.94 8.29 -14.07
C HIS A 104 2.44 8.49 -13.83
N MET A 105 1.97 8.32 -12.60
CA MET A 105 0.55 8.35 -12.21
C MET A 105 -0.32 7.37 -13.02
N VAL A 106 0.29 6.23 -13.39
CA VAL A 106 -0.30 5.20 -14.25
C VAL A 106 -0.51 3.92 -13.42
N PRO A 107 -1.58 3.13 -13.67
CA PRO A 107 -1.95 2.02 -12.78
C PRO A 107 -0.87 0.94 -12.60
N ILE A 108 -0.81 0.41 -11.39
CA ILE A 108 -0.16 -0.85 -11.00
C ILE A 108 -1.30 -1.77 -10.57
N ILE A 109 -1.52 -2.87 -11.28
CA ILE A 109 -2.68 -3.74 -11.04
C ILE A 109 -2.18 -5.15 -10.78
N GLY A 110 -2.62 -5.75 -9.69
CA GLY A 110 -2.10 -7.03 -9.26
C GLY A 110 -2.86 -7.65 -8.11
N ARG A 111 -2.16 -8.53 -7.41
CA ARG A 111 -2.64 -9.26 -6.25
C ARG A 111 -1.63 -9.19 -5.11
N ALA A 112 -2.16 -9.09 -3.91
CA ALA A 112 -1.41 -9.20 -2.67
C ALA A 112 -1.70 -10.55 -2.00
N HIS A 113 -0.68 -11.09 -1.37
CA HIS A 113 -0.76 -12.24 -0.49
C HIS A 113 -0.20 -11.80 0.86
N VAL A 114 -1.02 -11.86 1.90
CA VAL A 114 -0.66 -11.41 3.25
C VAL A 114 -0.82 -12.58 4.20
N ALA A 115 0.24 -12.87 4.94
CA ALA A 115 0.29 -13.93 5.92
C ALA A 115 0.89 -13.43 7.23
N TYR A 116 0.48 -14.02 8.33
CA TYR A 116 1.12 -13.83 9.62
C TYR A 116 0.93 -15.07 10.51
N LEU A 117 1.84 -15.25 11.45
CA LEU A 117 1.79 -16.30 12.46
C LEU A 117 1.42 -15.66 13.80
N PRO A 118 0.20 -15.87 14.33
CA PRO A 118 -0.26 -15.19 15.53
C PRO A 118 0.57 -15.56 16.75
N GLU A 119 0.66 -14.61 17.69
CA GLU A 119 1.16 -14.86 19.04
C GLU A 119 -0.01 -14.75 20.03
N HIS A 120 -0.68 -13.58 20.06
CA HIS A 120 -1.83 -13.33 20.96
C HIS A 120 -3.03 -12.66 20.28
N ARG A 121 -2.84 -12.10 19.08
CA ARG A 121 -3.84 -11.27 18.40
C ARG A 121 -4.13 -11.80 17.01
N VAL A 122 -5.42 -11.91 16.71
CA VAL A 122 -5.92 -12.19 15.36
C VAL A 122 -6.75 -11.00 14.89
N VAL A 123 -6.66 -10.70 13.61
CA VAL A 123 -7.45 -9.63 12.98
C VAL A 123 -8.48 -10.24 12.04
N GLY A 124 -9.64 -9.59 11.91
CA GLY A 124 -10.66 -10.01 10.95
C GLY A 124 -10.12 -9.99 9.52
N ILE A 125 -10.50 -10.99 8.72
CA ILE A 125 -10.02 -11.21 7.34
C ILE A 125 -10.18 -9.94 6.49
N SER A 126 -11.33 -9.26 6.61
CA SER A 126 -11.61 -8.02 5.85
C SER A 126 -10.66 -6.86 6.18
N LYS A 127 -9.99 -6.89 7.33
CA LYS A 127 -9.01 -5.85 7.72
C LYS A 127 -7.69 -6.00 6.97
N LEU A 128 -7.28 -7.23 6.64
CA LEU A 128 -6.10 -7.45 5.80
C LEU A 128 -6.31 -6.88 4.39
N ALA A 129 -7.47 -7.12 3.79
CA ALA A 129 -7.83 -6.53 2.49
C ALA A 129 -7.86 -4.99 2.56
N ARG A 130 -8.52 -4.42 3.59
CA ARG A 130 -8.55 -2.96 3.78
C ARG A 130 -7.17 -2.35 4.02
N LEU A 131 -6.26 -3.08 4.70
CA LEU A 131 -4.89 -2.63 4.89
C LEU A 131 -4.15 -2.53 3.56
N VAL A 132 -4.32 -3.53 2.67
CA VAL A 132 -3.78 -3.47 1.30
C VAL A 132 -4.35 -2.26 0.57
N ASP A 133 -5.68 -2.07 0.59
CA ASP A 133 -6.33 -0.95 -0.11
C ASP A 133 -5.88 0.43 0.39
N ALA A 134 -5.68 0.60 1.70
CA ALA A 134 -5.24 1.87 2.28
C ALA A 134 -3.87 2.32 1.74
N PHE A 135 -2.98 1.37 1.44
CA PHE A 135 -1.70 1.65 0.79
C PHE A 135 -1.78 1.63 -0.74
N ALA A 136 -2.64 0.81 -1.32
CA ALA A 136 -2.83 0.71 -2.77
C ALA A 136 -3.43 2.00 -3.34
N LYS A 137 -4.41 2.60 -2.66
CA LYS A 137 -5.08 3.85 -3.06
C LYS A 137 -4.24 5.09 -2.74
N ARG A 138 -2.97 5.08 -3.17
CA ARG A 138 -1.96 6.15 -3.05
C ARG A 138 -1.08 6.15 -4.29
N LEU A 139 -0.28 7.20 -4.46
CA LEU A 139 0.88 7.15 -5.33
C LEU A 139 1.97 6.29 -4.67
N GLN A 140 2.48 5.30 -5.40
CA GLN A 140 3.34 4.25 -4.85
C GLN A 140 4.48 3.81 -5.77
N ILE A 141 5.46 3.17 -5.12
CA ILE A 141 6.34 2.15 -5.70
C ILE A 141 6.01 0.80 -5.02
N GLN A 142 6.03 -0.29 -5.78
CA GLN A 142 5.52 -1.59 -5.28
C GLN A 142 6.33 -2.11 -4.09
N GLU A 143 7.64 -1.87 -4.08
CA GLU A 143 8.55 -2.23 -2.99
C GLU A 143 8.15 -1.54 -1.68
N LYS A 144 7.89 -0.23 -1.74
CA LYS A 144 7.47 0.58 -0.58
C LYS A 144 6.11 0.11 -0.08
N MET A 145 5.15 -0.10 -0.96
CA MET A 145 3.83 -0.63 -0.59
C MET A 145 3.96 -2.00 0.12
N THR A 146 4.82 -2.89 -0.38
CA THR A 146 5.08 -4.20 0.23
C THR A 146 5.62 -4.07 1.65
N VAL A 147 6.61 -3.18 1.86
CA VAL A 147 7.17 -2.89 3.19
C VAL A 147 6.12 -2.29 4.10
N GLN A 148 5.36 -1.30 3.62
CA GLN A 148 4.34 -0.60 4.40
C GLN A 148 3.27 -1.54 4.94
N ILE A 149 2.77 -2.48 4.12
CA ILE A 149 1.76 -3.46 4.55
C ILE A 149 2.35 -4.37 5.64
N ALA A 150 3.52 -4.97 5.38
CA ALA A 150 4.13 -5.92 6.30
C ALA A 150 4.52 -5.30 7.64
N ASP A 151 5.17 -4.13 7.60
CA ASP A 151 5.66 -3.46 8.80
C ASP A 151 4.49 -2.93 9.63
N THR A 152 3.42 -2.41 9.02
CA THR A 152 2.22 -1.97 9.75
C THR A 152 1.53 -3.15 10.44
N LEU A 153 1.39 -4.29 9.75
CA LEU A 153 0.79 -5.49 10.34
C LEU A 153 1.62 -5.99 11.52
N ASN A 154 2.95 -6.01 11.38
CA ASN A 154 3.87 -6.42 12.44
C ASN A 154 3.85 -5.47 13.64
N GLU A 155 3.82 -4.16 13.40
CA GLU A 155 3.75 -3.13 14.46
C GLU A 155 2.46 -3.27 15.27
N VAL A 156 1.31 -3.41 14.60
CA VAL A 156 0.00 -3.40 15.27
C VAL A 156 -0.33 -4.74 15.91
N LEU A 157 -0.11 -5.87 15.23
CA LEU A 157 -0.48 -7.18 15.76
C LEU A 157 0.60 -7.80 16.65
N GLN A 158 1.87 -7.41 16.49
CA GLN A 158 3.03 -8.07 17.11
C GLN A 158 2.99 -9.60 17.00
N PRO A 159 2.86 -10.15 15.77
CA PRO A 159 2.84 -11.60 15.56
C PRO A 159 4.25 -12.20 15.69
N LYS A 160 4.34 -13.54 15.71
CA LYS A 160 5.62 -14.27 15.60
C LYS A 160 6.34 -13.95 14.29
N GLY A 161 5.59 -13.65 13.24
CA GLY A 161 6.13 -13.21 11.96
C GLY A 161 5.05 -12.78 10.97
N VAL A 162 5.48 -12.10 9.91
CA VAL A 162 4.64 -11.60 8.81
C VAL A 162 5.30 -11.93 7.48
N GLY A 163 4.52 -12.36 6.50
CA GLY A 163 4.91 -12.49 5.10
C GLY A 163 3.96 -11.71 4.20
N VAL A 164 4.50 -10.83 3.36
CA VAL A 164 3.73 -10.13 2.32
C VAL A 164 4.39 -10.37 0.98
N ILE A 165 3.61 -10.73 -0.03
CA ILE A 165 4.04 -10.84 -1.43
C ILE A 165 3.06 -10.05 -2.29
N LEU A 166 3.58 -9.14 -3.12
CA LEU A 166 2.82 -8.46 -4.15
C LEU A 166 3.29 -8.91 -5.52
N GLU A 167 2.35 -9.26 -6.40
CA GLU A 167 2.60 -9.54 -7.81
C GLU A 167 1.70 -8.63 -8.66
N ALA A 168 2.30 -7.80 -9.51
CA ALA A 168 1.54 -6.83 -10.28
C ALA A 168 2.13 -6.53 -11.66
N ALA A 169 1.25 -6.18 -12.59
CA ALA A 169 1.59 -5.58 -13.86
C ALA A 169 1.63 -4.05 -13.73
N HIS A 170 2.64 -3.45 -14.35
CA HIS A 170 2.87 -2.00 -14.32
C HIS A 170 2.47 -1.37 -15.65
N GLN A 171 1.40 -0.58 -15.65
CA GLN A 171 0.92 0.01 -16.90
C GLN A 171 1.91 1.03 -17.50
N CYS A 172 2.80 1.61 -16.68
CA CYS A 172 3.88 2.46 -17.16
C CYS A 172 4.92 1.71 -18.03
N MET A 173 4.92 0.36 -18.01
CA MET A 173 5.77 -0.47 -18.86
C MET A 173 5.01 -1.17 -19.99
N SER A 174 3.71 -1.44 -19.82
CA SER A 174 2.92 -2.16 -20.82
C SER A 174 2.32 -1.24 -21.88
N THR A 175 1.86 -0.04 -21.51
CA THR A 175 1.14 0.86 -22.44
C THR A 175 2.03 1.93 -23.07
N ARG A 176 3.23 2.13 -22.52
CA ARG A 176 4.21 3.12 -23.01
C ARG A 176 5.65 2.66 -22.82
N GLY A 177 6.58 3.39 -23.40
CA GLY A 177 8.01 3.19 -23.18
C GLY A 177 8.50 1.87 -23.76
N VAL A 178 8.76 0.88 -22.90
CA VAL A 178 9.35 -0.42 -23.30
C VAL A 178 8.34 -1.45 -23.80
N HIS A 179 7.03 -1.18 -23.67
CA HIS A 179 5.93 -2.00 -24.20
C HIS A 179 6.01 -3.50 -23.86
N LYS A 180 6.28 -3.82 -22.58
CA LYS A 180 6.37 -5.20 -22.08
C LYS A 180 5.04 -5.67 -21.49
N ALA A 181 4.05 -5.88 -22.37
CA ALA A 181 2.81 -6.53 -22.00
C ALA A 181 3.10 -7.96 -21.48
N GLY A 182 2.47 -8.35 -20.36
CA GLY A 182 2.64 -9.65 -19.73
C GLY A 182 3.78 -9.74 -18.71
N ALA A 183 4.66 -8.75 -18.61
CA ALA A 183 5.64 -8.70 -17.52
C ALA A 183 4.94 -8.42 -16.18
N ALA A 184 5.23 -9.25 -15.19
CA ALA A 184 4.79 -9.07 -13.82
C ALA A 184 6.00 -8.85 -12.90
N MET A 185 5.87 -7.92 -11.98
CA MET A 185 6.85 -7.67 -10.93
C MET A 185 6.40 -8.32 -9.64
N VAL A 186 7.27 -9.12 -9.03
CA VAL A 186 7.05 -9.72 -7.72
C VAL A 186 7.95 -9.05 -6.69
N THR A 187 7.36 -8.62 -5.58
CA THR A 187 8.07 -8.07 -4.43
C THR A 187 7.61 -8.80 -3.18
N SER A 188 8.49 -8.93 -2.18
CA SER A 188 8.14 -9.59 -0.93
C SER A 188 8.82 -8.95 0.27
N ARG A 189 8.15 -9.05 1.43
CA ARG A 189 8.68 -8.63 2.72
C ARG A 189 8.37 -9.71 3.76
N MET A 190 9.42 -10.28 4.32
CA MET A 190 9.36 -11.30 5.37
C MET A 190 9.90 -10.74 6.69
N LEU A 191 9.18 -10.94 7.78
CA LEU A 191 9.45 -10.50 9.15
C LEU A 191 9.30 -11.66 10.13
N GLY A 192 10.00 -11.59 11.27
CA GLY A 192 9.93 -12.62 12.31
C GLY A 192 10.22 -14.03 11.77
N THR A 193 9.40 -15.00 12.16
CA THR A 193 9.53 -16.42 11.75
C THR A 193 9.61 -16.60 10.23
N PHE A 194 8.84 -15.86 9.44
CA PHE A 194 8.93 -15.91 7.97
C PHE A 194 10.32 -15.54 7.43
N ARG A 195 11.07 -14.72 8.17
CA ARG A 195 12.45 -14.32 7.81
C ARG A 195 13.48 -15.31 8.36
N THR A 196 13.32 -15.77 9.60
CA THR A 196 14.36 -16.56 10.29
C THR A 196 14.22 -18.06 10.11
N ASP A 197 13.02 -18.56 9.84
CA ASP A 197 12.75 -19.98 9.62
C ASP A 197 12.41 -20.26 8.14
N PRO A 198 13.30 -20.98 7.41
CA PRO A 198 13.05 -21.37 6.03
C PRO A 198 11.84 -22.29 5.83
N SER A 199 11.44 -23.07 6.85
CA SER A 199 10.31 -23.99 6.73
C SER A 199 8.98 -23.23 6.68
N THR A 200 8.74 -22.32 7.63
CA THR A 200 7.63 -21.35 7.60
C THR A 200 7.57 -20.61 6.26
N ARG A 201 8.71 -20.14 5.74
CA ARG A 201 8.74 -19.44 4.44
C ARG A 201 8.33 -20.34 3.28
N ARG A 202 8.82 -21.58 3.24
CA ARG A 202 8.49 -22.54 2.17
C ARG A 202 7.01 -22.89 2.19
N GLU A 203 6.42 -23.07 3.37
CA GLU A 203 4.99 -23.30 3.53
C GLU A 203 4.18 -22.15 2.94
N PHE A 204 4.50 -20.90 3.33
CA PHE A 204 3.83 -19.71 2.78
C PHE A 204 3.95 -19.63 1.25
N LEU A 205 5.15 -19.81 0.71
CA LEU A 205 5.39 -19.81 -0.74
C LEU A 205 4.61 -20.92 -1.46
N SER A 206 4.45 -22.09 -0.83
CA SER A 206 3.66 -23.19 -1.37
C SER A 206 2.16 -22.87 -1.39
N ILE A 207 1.62 -22.28 -0.32
CA ILE A 207 0.21 -21.87 -0.23
C ILE A 207 -0.15 -20.85 -1.32
N VAL A 208 0.72 -19.87 -1.57
CA VAL A 208 0.48 -18.83 -2.59
C VAL A 208 0.78 -19.31 -4.00
N GLY A 209 1.76 -20.20 -4.18
CA GLY A 209 2.12 -20.78 -5.47
C GLY A 209 1.14 -21.84 -5.97
N GLY A 210 0.34 -22.44 -5.07
CA GLY A 210 -0.71 -23.38 -5.42
C GLY A 210 -1.83 -22.70 -6.21
N SER A 211 -1.98 -23.10 -7.48
CA SER A 211 -3.08 -22.73 -8.37
C SER A 211 -4.39 -23.34 -7.86
N SER A 212 -5.07 -22.63 -6.98
CA SER A 212 -6.44 -22.93 -6.58
C SER A 212 -7.16 -21.62 -6.37
N SER A 213 -7.70 -21.07 -7.45
CA SER A 213 -8.86 -20.19 -7.37
C SER A 213 -9.97 -21.04 -6.76
N VAL A 214 -10.21 -20.87 -5.46
CA VAL A 214 -11.43 -21.39 -4.87
C VAL A 214 -12.58 -20.60 -5.50
N ILE A 215 -13.14 -21.11 -6.59
CA ILE A 215 -14.40 -20.61 -7.14
C ILE A 215 -15.48 -21.14 -6.21
N VAL A 216 -15.63 -20.50 -5.04
CA VAL A 216 -16.87 -20.61 -4.29
C VAL A 216 -17.90 -19.89 -5.17
N LYS A 217 -18.73 -20.66 -5.87
CA LYS A 217 -19.93 -20.08 -6.48
C LYS A 217 -20.75 -19.55 -5.31
N ASN A 218 -20.73 -18.23 -5.10
CA ASN A 218 -21.72 -17.59 -4.25
C ASN A 218 -23.08 -17.90 -4.90
N THR A 219 -23.79 -18.85 -4.31
CA THR A 219 -25.22 -19.03 -4.56
C THR A 219 -25.96 -17.97 -3.78
#